data_AF-A0A7S1H358-F1
#
_entry.id   AF-A0A7S1H358-F1
#
_cell.length_a   1.000
_cell.length_b   1.000
_cell.length_c   1.000
_cell.angle_alpha   90.00
_cell.angle_beta   90.00
_cell.angle_gamma   90.00
#
_symmetry.space_group_name_H-M   'P 1'
#
loop_
_entity.id
_entity.type
_entity.pdbx_description
1 polymer ?
#
loop_
_entity_poly.entity_id
_entity_poly.type
_entity_poly.pdbx_seq_one_letter_code
_entity_poly.pdbx_strand_id
1 'polypeptide(L)'
;ATKVVILARNIDMAINIEDVEVESLLPDEIMKKDYGEGKSTLNRAILEDLKLLDESIMNRVKAAEADDRVLRYKFVIDRNAGTCKCSLEAVDRIDPLFRLRPNENLVAFETDRYTSSPLIVKGAAAGPDLAAAGMFADLLRLTRTFSSLQY
;
A
#
# COMPACT_ATOMS: atom_id res chain seq x y z
N ALA A 1 5.29 -4.16 1.33
CA ALA A 1 4.87 -5.55 1.08
C ALA A 1 4.09 -6.21 2.24
N THR A 2 4.38 -5.98 3.53
CA THR A 2 3.73 -6.71 4.65
C THR A 2 2.19 -6.69 4.64
N LYS A 3 1.57 -5.54 4.36
CA LYS A 3 0.10 -5.43 4.24
C LYS A 3 -0.47 -6.34 3.14
N VAL A 4 0.24 -6.50 2.03
CA VAL A 4 -0.17 -7.33 0.89
C VAL A 4 -0.17 -8.80 1.29
N VAL A 5 0.88 -9.27 1.96
CA VAL A 5 0.95 -10.66 2.46
C VAL A 5 -0.19 -10.95 3.43
N ILE A 6 -0.49 -10.03 4.35
CA ILE A 6 -1.62 -10.19 5.28
C ILE A 6 -2.93 -10.33 4.50
N LEU A 7 -3.20 -9.44 3.53
CA LEU A 7 -4.44 -9.47 2.75
C LEU A 7 -4.53 -10.73 1.86
N ALA A 8 -3.44 -11.12 1.20
CA ALA A 8 -3.39 -12.32 0.36
C ALA A 8 -3.66 -13.59 1.17
N ARG A 9 -3.09 -13.70 2.38
CA ARG A 9 -3.36 -14.82 3.28
C ARG A 9 -4.81 -14.86 3.78
N ASN A 10 -5.48 -13.71 3.92
CA ASN A 10 -6.90 -13.65 4.27
C ASN A 10 -7.83 -14.14 3.14
N ILE A 11 -7.32 -14.30 1.90
CA ILE A 11 -8.05 -14.87 0.76
C ILE A 11 -7.49 -16.24 0.35
N ASP A 12 -6.88 -16.95 1.31
CA ASP A 12 -6.34 -18.30 1.20
C ASP A 12 -5.13 -18.46 0.25
N MET A 13 -4.37 -17.39 -0.01
CA MET A 13 -3.11 -17.50 -0.75
C MET A 13 -1.95 -17.81 0.20
N ALA A 14 -1.26 -18.91 -0.05
CA ALA A 14 -0.04 -19.31 0.67
C ALA A 14 1.19 -18.56 0.13
N ILE A 15 1.29 -17.26 0.44
CA ILE A 15 2.36 -16.38 -0.05
C ILE A 15 3.27 -15.88 1.09
N ASN A 16 4.56 -15.71 0.81
CA ASN A 16 5.54 -15.08 1.69
C ASN A 16 5.93 -13.68 1.20
N ILE A 17 6.78 -12.98 1.96
CA ILE A 17 7.15 -11.60 1.63
C ILE A 17 8.04 -11.54 0.39
N GLU A 18 8.84 -12.58 0.16
CA GLU A 18 9.76 -12.74 -0.96
C GLU A 18 9.04 -13.01 -2.29
N ASP A 19 7.82 -13.53 -2.22
CA ASP A 19 6.98 -13.84 -3.37
C ASP A 19 6.22 -12.60 -3.89
N VAL A 20 6.27 -11.47 -3.16
CA VAL A 20 5.65 -10.22 -3.57
C VAL A 20 6.62 -9.46 -4.47
N GLU A 21 6.21 -9.19 -5.72
CA GLU A 21 6.96 -8.31 -6.61
C GLU A 21 6.85 -6.87 -6.09
N VAL A 22 7.96 -6.26 -5.68
CA VAL A 22 7.98 -4.89 -5.14
C VAL A 22 8.89 -4.01 -5.99
N GLU A 23 8.29 -3.03 -6.66
CA GLU A 23 9.03 -1.90 -7.22
C GLU A 23 9.47 -1.01 -6.05
N SER A 24 10.79 -1.00 -5.77
CA SER A 24 11.37 -0.06 -4.83
C SER A 24 11.41 1.35 -5.44
N LEU A 25 11.00 2.35 -4.66
CA LEU A 25 11.18 3.76 -5.03
C LEU A 25 12.62 4.24 -4.75
N LEU A 26 13.39 3.45 -4.03
CA LEU A 26 14.78 3.74 -3.68
C LEU A 26 15.70 2.85 -4.52
N PRO A 27 16.60 3.42 -5.33
CA PRO A 27 17.64 2.68 -6.00
C PRO A 27 18.56 1.94 -5.02
N ASP A 28 19.16 0.86 -5.51
CA ASP A 28 20.05 0.00 -4.73
C ASP A 28 21.25 0.76 -4.16
N GLU A 29 21.74 1.77 -4.88
CA GLU A 29 22.85 2.61 -4.46
C GLU A 29 22.53 3.36 -3.16
N ILE A 30 21.29 3.86 -3.02
CA ILE A 30 20.83 4.57 -1.82
C ILE A 30 20.53 3.57 -0.71
N MET A 31 19.89 2.44 -1.02
CA MET A 31 19.53 1.44 -0.01
C MET A 31 20.75 0.76 0.65
N LYS A 32 21.81 0.52 -0.12
CA LYS A 32 23.00 -0.21 0.34
C LYS A 32 24.13 0.71 0.79
N LYS A 33 23.96 2.03 0.69
CA LYS A 33 24.95 3.01 1.12
C LYS A 33 25.13 2.95 2.63
N ASP A 34 26.38 2.84 3.06
CA ASP A 34 26.74 3.03 4.45
C ASP A 34 26.78 4.54 4.75
N TYR A 35 25.86 4.97 5.60
CA TYR A 35 25.73 6.37 5.99
C TYR A 35 26.46 6.69 7.31
N GLY A 36 27.18 5.72 7.89
CA GLY A 36 27.93 5.88 9.14
C GLY A 36 27.06 6.05 10.39
N GLU A 37 27.71 6.17 11.55
CA GLU A 37 27.04 6.23 12.84
C GLU A 37 26.76 7.68 13.29
N GLY A 38 25.48 8.06 13.28
CA GLY A 38 25.01 9.32 13.89
C GLY A 38 23.68 9.80 13.32
N LYS A 39 22.59 9.75 14.11
CA LYS A 39 21.21 10.03 13.66
C LYS A 39 21.02 11.35 12.90
N SER A 40 21.70 12.42 13.33
CA SER A 40 21.57 13.74 12.69
C SER A 40 22.26 13.81 11.32
N THR A 41 23.49 13.30 11.24
CA THR A 41 24.29 13.25 10.00
C THR A 41 23.69 12.28 8.99
N LEU A 42 23.19 11.13 9.47
CA LEU A 42 22.47 10.11 8.71
C LEU A 42 21.24 10.69 8.00
N ASN A 43 20.39 11.41 8.74
CA ASN A 43 19.18 12.00 8.16
C ASN A 43 19.51 12.98 7.03
N ARG A 44 20.52 13.85 7.23
CA ARG A 44 20.93 14.82 6.20
C ARG A 44 21.47 14.15 4.95
N ALA A 45 22.32 13.13 5.10
CA ALA A 45 22.92 12.42 3.97
C ALA A 45 21.86 11.66 3.15
N ILE A 46 20.88 11.01 3.81
CA ILE A 46 19.75 10.38 3.13
C ILE A 46 18.91 11.43 2.38
N LEU A 47 18.60 12.56 3.03
CA LEU A 47 17.83 13.65 2.42
C LEU A 47 18.52 14.22 1.17
N GLU A 48 19.85 14.27 1.13
CA GLU A 48 20.59 14.71 -0.06
C GLU A 48 20.51 13.68 -1.19
N ASP A 49 20.66 12.39 -0.90
CA ASP A 49 20.56 11.35 -1.92
C ASP A 49 19.13 11.23 -2.47
N LEU A 50 18.09 11.43 -1.65
CA LEU A 50 16.70 11.40 -2.12
C LEU A 50 16.41 12.50 -3.15
N LYS A 51 17.07 13.65 -3.08
CA LYS A 51 16.91 14.73 -4.08
C LYS A 51 17.36 14.30 -5.48
N LEU A 52 18.27 13.33 -5.56
CA LEU A 52 18.71 12.77 -6.85
C LEU A 52 17.59 12.00 -7.56
N LEU A 53 16.55 11.59 -6.81
CA LEU A 53 15.40 10.86 -7.36
C LEU A 53 14.30 11.78 -7.89
N ASP A 54 14.30 13.07 -7.50
CA ASP A 54 13.22 14.01 -7.79
C ASP A 54 13.00 14.15 -9.30
N GLU A 55 14.06 14.28 -10.10
CA GLU A 55 13.93 14.44 -11.56
C GLU A 55 13.27 13.22 -12.22
N SER A 56 13.70 12.01 -11.86
CA SER A 56 13.17 10.76 -12.42
C SER A 56 11.68 10.59 -12.09
N ILE A 57 11.30 10.82 -10.83
CA ILE A 57 9.90 10.74 -10.41
C ILE A 57 9.06 11.84 -11.06
N MET A 58 9.57 13.07 -11.14
CA MET A 58 8.88 14.19 -11.79
C MET A 58 8.65 13.94 -13.29
N ASN A 59 9.60 13.28 -13.97
CA ASN A 59 9.41 12.89 -15.37
C ASN A 59 8.29 11.85 -15.51
N ARG A 60 8.20 10.86 -14.60
CA ARG A 60 7.08 9.90 -14.58
C ARG A 60 5.74 10.58 -14.29
N VAL A 61 5.71 11.57 -13.38
CA VAL A 61 4.52 12.37 -13.09
C VAL A 61 4.06 13.12 -14.34
N LYS A 62 4.96 13.87 -14.99
CA LYS A 62 4.64 14.62 -16.21
C LYS A 62 4.15 13.72 -17.35
N ALA A 63 4.76 12.54 -17.51
CA ALA A 63 4.32 11.57 -18.51
C ALA A 63 2.90 11.07 -18.22
N ALA A 64 2.58 10.77 -16.96
CA ALA A 64 1.22 10.38 -16.57
C ALA A 64 0.22 11.52 -16.80
N GLU A 65 0.58 12.75 -16.43
CA GLU A 65 -0.28 13.93 -16.61
C GLU A 65 -0.57 14.23 -18.09
N ALA A 66 0.40 14.01 -18.98
CA ALA A 66 0.23 14.15 -20.43
C ALA A 66 -0.86 13.21 -20.99
N ASP A 67 -1.10 12.08 -20.33
CA ASP A 67 -2.11 11.08 -20.69
C ASP A 67 -3.40 11.19 -19.84
N ASP A 68 -3.64 12.31 -19.16
CA ASP A 68 -4.77 12.50 -18.22
C ASP A 68 -4.81 11.47 -17.08
N ARG A 69 -3.63 10.95 -16.68
CA ARG A 69 -3.44 9.98 -15.60
C ARG A 69 -2.76 10.61 -14.39
N VAL A 70 -2.81 9.90 -13.26
CA VAL A 70 -2.07 10.28 -12.05
C VAL A 70 -1.22 9.12 -11.54
N LEU A 71 -0.05 9.43 -11.02
CA LEU A 71 0.85 8.41 -10.48
C LEU A 71 0.40 7.98 -9.07
N ARG A 72 0.31 6.67 -8.84
CA ARG A 72 -0.10 6.07 -7.56
C ARG A 72 0.76 4.86 -7.24
N TYR A 73 1.24 4.78 -6.00
CA TYR A 73 1.87 3.57 -5.50
C TYR A 73 0.77 2.62 -5.02
N LYS A 74 0.50 1.57 -5.80
CA LYS A 74 -0.61 0.64 -5.55
C LYS A 74 -0.10 -0.78 -5.37
N PHE A 75 -0.96 -1.62 -4.82
CA PHE A 75 -0.73 -3.06 -4.80
C PHE A 75 -1.89 -3.78 -5.50
N VAL A 76 -1.58 -4.91 -6.13
CA VAL A 76 -2.54 -5.80 -6.77
C VAL A 76 -2.32 -7.21 -6.23
N ILE A 77 -3.42 -7.86 -5.86
CA ILE A 77 -3.45 -9.25 -5.40
C ILE A 77 -4.38 -9.98 -6.35
N ASP A 78 -3.83 -10.84 -7.21
CA ASP A 78 -4.61 -11.69 -8.09
C ASP A 78 -4.57 -13.12 -7.57
N ARG A 79 -5.71 -13.56 -7.03
CA ARG A 79 -5.87 -14.91 -6.48
C ARG A 79 -5.84 -15.99 -7.56
N ASN A 80 -6.38 -15.71 -8.74
CA ASN A 80 -6.48 -16.69 -9.82
C ASN A 80 -5.11 -16.89 -10.49
N ALA A 81 -4.36 -15.80 -10.68
CA ALA A 81 -2.98 -15.86 -11.18
C ALA A 81 -1.97 -16.26 -10.11
N GLY A 82 -2.32 -16.15 -8.82
CA GLY A 82 -1.41 -16.44 -7.72
C GLY A 82 -0.34 -15.37 -7.49
N THR A 83 -0.55 -14.14 -7.97
CA THR A 83 0.47 -13.08 -7.99
C THR A 83 0.15 -11.94 -7.05
N CYS A 84 1.19 -11.35 -6.45
CA CYS A 84 1.11 -10.14 -5.63
C CYS A 84 2.16 -9.14 -6.09
N LYS A 85 1.74 -7.89 -6.36
CA LYS A 85 2.63 -6.83 -6.85
C LYS A 85 2.40 -5.52 -6.10
N CYS A 86 3.47 -4.78 -5.84
CA CYS A 86 3.47 -3.40 -5.37
C CYS A 86 4.27 -2.55 -6.36
N SER A 87 3.63 -1.59 -7.03
CA SER A 87 4.28 -0.78 -8.07
C SER A 87 3.77 0.65 -8.12
N LEU A 88 4.59 1.51 -8.72
CA LEU A 88 4.24 2.88 -9.02
C LEU A 88 3.60 2.95 -10.42
N GLU A 89 2.28 3.10 -10.46
CA GLU A 89 1.49 3.02 -11.69
C GLU A 89 0.80 4.32 -12.02
N ALA A 90 0.71 4.63 -13.31
CA ALA A 90 -0.13 5.71 -13.82
C ALA A 90 -1.57 5.19 -13.99
N VAL A 91 -2.48 5.71 -13.17
CA VAL A 91 -3.89 5.29 -13.16
C VAL A 91 -4.76 6.34 -13.85
N ASP A 92 -5.78 5.89 -14.56
CA ASP A 92 -6.73 6.75 -15.29
C ASP A 92 -7.96 7.09 -14.45
N ARG A 93 -8.89 7.89 -15.01
CA ARG A 93 -10.10 8.35 -14.32
C ARG A 93 -11.08 7.25 -13.93
N ILE A 94 -10.94 6.05 -14.49
CA ILE A 94 -11.79 4.88 -14.24
C ILE A 94 -11.28 4.13 -13.00
N ASP A 95 -9.95 4.08 -12.80
CA ASP A 95 -9.34 3.49 -11.62
C ASP A 95 -9.77 4.25 -10.33
N PRO A 96 -10.29 3.55 -9.30
CA PRO A 96 -10.70 4.15 -8.03
C PRO A 96 -9.60 4.99 -7.34
N LEU A 97 -8.32 4.67 -7.55
CA LEU A 97 -7.19 5.35 -6.95
C LEU A 97 -6.92 6.73 -7.56
N PHE A 98 -7.48 7.04 -8.74
CA PHE A 98 -7.32 8.34 -9.37
C PHE A 98 -7.80 9.47 -8.44
N ARG A 99 -8.96 9.27 -7.81
CA ARG A 99 -9.65 10.26 -6.95
C ARG A 99 -9.26 10.14 -5.47
N LEU A 100 -8.23 9.36 -5.14
CA LEU A 100 -7.75 9.21 -3.78
C LEU A 100 -7.21 10.55 -3.25
N ARG A 101 -7.70 10.99 -2.08
CA ARG A 101 -7.24 12.25 -1.47
C ARG A 101 -5.94 12.01 -0.69
N PRO A 102 -5.15 13.07 -0.43
CA PRO A 102 -4.02 12.98 0.49
C PRO A 102 -4.46 12.39 1.84
N ASN A 103 -3.61 11.56 2.43
CA ASN A 103 -3.84 10.86 3.70
C ASN A 103 -5.04 9.88 3.71
N GLU A 104 -5.52 9.43 2.54
CA GLU A 104 -6.46 8.32 2.44
C GLU A 104 -5.76 7.05 1.94
N ASN A 105 -6.24 5.89 2.41
CA ASN A 105 -5.99 4.60 1.78
C ASN A 105 -7.30 4.08 1.17
N LEU A 106 -7.19 3.33 0.09
CA LEU A 106 -8.31 2.70 -0.59
C LEU A 106 -7.95 1.26 -0.95
N VAL A 107 -8.89 0.34 -0.76
CA VAL A 107 -8.82 -1.03 -1.26
C VAL A 107 -10.06 -1.28 -2.11
N ALA A 108 -9.84 -1.78 -3.32
CA ALA A 108 -10.90 -2.22 -4.22
C ALA A 108 -10.96 -3.75 -4.21
N PHE A 109 -12.15 -4.31 -3.98
CA PHE A 109 -12.39 -5.74 -4.02
C PHE A 109 -13.19 -6.09 -5.28
N GLU A 110 -12.57 -6.87 -6.17
CA GLU A 110 -13.21 -7.47 -7.33
C GLU A 110 -13.50 -8.94 -7.01
N THR A 111 -14.77 -9.32 -7.09
CA THR A 111 -15.23 -10.68 -6.78
C THR A 111 -16.38 -11.06 -7.71
N ASP A 112 -16.75 -12.34 -7.74
CA ASP A 112 -17.91 -12.83 -8.50
C ASP A 112 -19.24 -12.12 -8.13
N ARG A 113 -19.31 -11.52 -6.95
CA ARG A 113 -20.46 -10.71 -6.52
C ARG A 113 -20.39 -9.26 -6.99
N TYR A 114 -19.19 -8.73 -7.18
CA TYR A 114 -18.91 -7.33 -7.55
C TYR A 114 -18.26 -7.26 -8.94
N THR A 115 -18.96 -7.80 -9.96
CA THR A 115 -18.42 -7.96 -11.33
C THR A 115 -18.49 -6.68 -12.16
N SER A 116 -19.50 -5.84 -11.94
CA SER A 116 -19.69 -4.60 -12.73
C SER A 116 -19.02 -3.38 -12.11
N SER A 117 -18.83 -3.39 -10.78
CA SER A 117 -18.14 -2.35 -10.04
C SER A 117 -17.52 -2.97 -8.79
N PRO A 118 -16.24 -2.74 -8.51
CA PRO A 118 -15.58 -3.26 -7.32
C PRO A 118 -16.21 -2.67 -6.04
N LEU A 119 -16.16 -3.43 -4.95
CA LEU A 119 -16.46 -2.91 -3.63
C LEU A 119 -15.27 -2.06 -3.17
N ILE A 120 -15.52 -0.77 -2.95
CA ILE A 120 -14.48 0.18 -2.52
C ILE A 120 -14.56 0.41 -1.01
N VAL A 121 -13.48 0.11 -0.31
CA VAL A 121 -13.28 0.49 1.10
C VAL A 121 -12.21 1.58 1.16
N LYS A 122 -12.62 2.77 1.62
CA LYS A 122 -11.75 3.95 1.71
C LYS A 122 -11.80 4.56 3.11
N GLY A 123 -10.67 5.04 3.60
CA GLY A 123 -10.60 5.73 4.88
C GLY A 123 -9.28 6.47 5.09
N ALA A 124 -9.17 7.19 6.20
CA ALA A 124 -7.93 7.86 6.59
C ALA A 124 -6.80 6.81 6.76
N ALA A 125 -5.61 7.15 6.27
CA ALA A 125 -4.52 6.20 6.07
C ALA A 125 -3.84 5.76 7.38
N ALA A 126 -3.67 6.69 8.32
CA ALA A 126 -3.01 6.48 9.60
C ALA A 126 -3.45 7.53 10.63
N GLY A 127 -3.46 7.13 11.89
CA GLY A 127 -3.71 8.01 13.03
C GLY A 127 -3.75 7.17 14.31
N PRO A 128 -3.18 7.64 15.44
CA PRO A 128 -3.14 6.88 16.68
C PRO A 128 -4.55 6.50 17.15
N ASP A 129 -5.50 7.43 17.08
CA ASP A 129 -6.89 7.21 17.48
C ASP A 129 -7.60 6.21 16.56
N LEU A 130 -7.31 6.22 15.25
CA LEU A 130 -7.87 5.27 14.29
C LEU A 130 -7.35 3.85 14.54
N ALA A 131 -6.07 3.71 14.86
CA ALA A 131 -5.48 2.43 15.23
C ALA A 131 -6.08 1.90 16.54
N ALA A 132 -6.21 2.77 17.55
CA ALA A 132 -6.84 2.41 18.83
C ALA A 132 -8.30 1.97 18.65
N ALA A 133 -9.08 2.70 17.83
CA ALA A 133 -10.45 2.34 17.50
C ALA A 133 -10.54 0.96 16.80
N GLY A 134 -9.62 0.67 15.88
CA GLY A 134 -9.53 -0.64 15.23
C GLY A 134 -9.27 -1.77 16.22
N MET A 135 -8.25 -1.63 17.08
CA MET A 135 -7.93 -2.61 18.12
C MET A 135 -9.09 -2.81 19.10
N PHE A 136 -9.76 -1.72 19.50
CA PHE A 136 -10.90 -1.78 20.40
C PHE A 136 -12.10 -2.50 19.77
N ALA A 137 -12.37 -2.25 18.48
CA ALA A 137 -13.43 -2.96 17.76
C ALA A 137 -13.17 -4.47 17.69
N ASP A 138 -11.91 -4.89 17.49
CA ASP A 138 -11.55 -6.30 17.50
C ASP A 138 -11.68 -6.92 18.90
N LEU A 139 -11.32 -6.19 19.96
CA LEU A 139 -11.56 -6.62 21.34
C LEU A 139 -13.05 -6.87 21.60
N LEU A 140 -13.93 -5.95 21.18
CA LEU A 140 -15.38 -6.10 21.30
C LEU A 140 -15.93 -7.31 20.52
N ARG A 141 -15.34 -7.64 19.36
CA ARG A 141 -15.73 -8.84 18.59
C ARG A 141 -15.33 -10.12 19.32
N LEU A 142 -14.14 -10.15 19.92
CA LEU A 142 -13.65 -11.29 20.70
C LEU A 142 -14.52 -11.52 21.93
N THR A 143 -14.87 -10.47 22.69
CA THR A 143 -15.72 -10.64 23.89
C THR A 143 -17.11 -11.16 23.53
N ARG A 144 -17.74 -10.64 22.46
CA ARG A 144 -19.04 -11.14 21.98
C ARG A 144 -18.98 -12.62 21.58
N THR A 145 -17.93 -13.02 20.87
CA THR A 145 -17.73 -14.41 20.43
C THR A 145 -17.52 -15.34 21.62
N PHE A 146 -16.73 -14.92 22.61
CA PHE A 146 -16.50 -15.70 23.83
C PHE A 146 -17.78 -15.88 24.65
N SER A 147 -18.57 -14.83 24.84
CA SER A 147 -19.85 -14.93 25.55
C SER A 147 -20.84 -15.86 24.86
N SER A 148 -20.85 -15.93 23.53
CA SER A 148 -21.72 -16.86 22.79
C SER A 148 -21.27 -18.34 22.85
N LEU A 149 -20.05 -18.63 23.29
CA LEU A 149 -19.53 -20.00 23.44
C LEU A 149 -19.75 -20.56 24.85
N GLN A 150 -20.14 -19.73 25.82
CA GLN A 150 -20.42 -20.14 27.20
C GLN A 150 -21.90 -20.50 27.44
N TYR A 151 -22.74 -20.43 26.41
CA TYR A 151 -24.13 -20.86 26.38
C TYR A 151 -24.37 -21.80 25.21
#